data_AF-A0A973UAG8-F1
#
_entry.id   AF-A0A973UAG8-F1
#
_cell.length_a   1.000
_cell.length_b   1.000
_cell.length_c   1.000
_cell.angle_alpha   90.00
_cell.angle_beta   90.00
_cell.angle_gamma   90.00
#
_symmetry.space_group_name_H-M   'P 1'
#
loop_
_entity.id
_entity.type
_entity.pdbx_description
1 polymer ?
#
loop_
_entity_poly.entity_id
_entity_poly.type
_entity_poly.pdbx_seq_one_letter_code
_entity_poly.pdbx_strand_id
1 'polypeptide(L)'
;MTDDKIGHLQRLVSELGARGLLARVVQTQSGRQFVRVINPKATSLSENVTCRPANASELPDWWYCWSWGEPMHTADDPAGAATKVARVLAAVGE
;
A
#
# COMPACT_ATOMS: atom_id res chain seq x y z
N MET A 1 5.79 -2.72 17.18
CA MET A 1 5.32 -1.59 16.36
C MET A 1 5.79 -1.65 14.89
N THR A 2 7.03 -2.07 14.57
CA THR A 2 7.43 -2.36 13.16
C THR A 2 6.78 -3.64 12.63
N ASP A 3 6.51 -4.61 13.51
CA ASP A 3 5.83 -5.87 13.19
C ASP A 3 4.42 -5.64 12.64
N ASP A 4 3.59 -4.84 13.31
CA ASP A 4 2.26 -4.42 12.82
C ASP A 4 2.32 -3.78 11.44
N LYS A 5 3.29 -2.87 11.22
CA LYS A 5 3.44 -2.19 9.93
C LYS A 5 3.69 -3.19 8.80
N ILE A 6 4.63 -4.12 8.97
CA ILE A 6 4.91 -5.15 7.96
C ILE A 6 3.69 -6.03 7.75
N GLY A 7 3.00 -6.42 8.83
CA GLY A 7 1.77 -7.22 8.76
C GLY A 7 0.69 -6.58 7.90
N HIS A 8 0.43 -5.29 8.10
CA HIS A 8 -0.49 -4.53 7.24
C HIS A 8 -0.02 -4.50 5.77
N LEU A 9 1.26 -4.17 5.53
CA LEU A 9 1.81 -4.14 4.17
C LEU A 9 1.73 -5.52 3.47
N GLN A 10 1.93 -6.62 4.19
CA GLN A 10 1.80 -7.99 3.68
C GLN A 10 0.35 -8.34 3.30
N ARG A 11 -0.63 -7.94 4.12
CA ARG A 11 -2.06 -8.11 3.79
C ARG A 11 -2.41 -7.36 2.52
N LEU A 12 -1.94 -6.12 2.38
CA LEU A 12 -2.13 -5.34 1.15
C LEU A 12 -1.50 -6.03 -0.08
N VAL A 13 -0.29 -6.59 0.04
CA VAL A 13 0.34 -7.36 -1.04
C VAL A 13 -0.54 -8.52 -1.50
N SER A 14 -1.11 -9.28 -0.56
CA SER A 14 -1.98 -10.42 -0.88
C SER A 14 -3.22 -9.98 -1.65
N GLU A 15 -3.86 -8.91 -1.20
CA GLU A 15 -5.04 -8.33 -1.87
C GLU A 15 -4.72 -7.82 -3.28
N LEU A 16 -3.58 -7.17 -3.47
CA LEU A 16 -3.13 -6.71 -4.79
C LEU A 16 -2.80 -7.89 -5.72
N GLY A 17 -2.16 -8.93 -5.20
CA GLY A 17 -1.86 -10.17 -5.93
C GLY A 17 -3.13 -10.89 -6.40
N ALA A 18 -4.16 -10.97 -5.55
CA ALA A 18 -5.47 -11.53 -5.91
C ALA A 18 -6.16 -10.76 -7.05
N ARG A 19 -5.80 -9.48 -7.24
CA ARG A 19 -6.29 -8.62 -8.35
C ARG A 19 -5.39 -8.66 -9.59
N GLY A 20 -4.38 -9.53 -9.61
CA GLY A 20 -3.44 -9.69 -10.73
C GLY A 20 -2.38 -8.59 -10.82
N LEU A 21 -2.19 -7.79 -9.76
CA LEU A 21 -1.12 -6.80 -9.68
C LEU A 21 0.13 -7.42 -9.07
N LEU A 22 1.31 -7.00 -9.55
CA LEU A 22 2.58 -7.42 -8.98
C LEU A 22 2.92 -6.51 -7.80
N ALA A 23 2.75 -7.01 -6.58
CA ALA A 23 3.00 -6.26 -5.36
C ALA A 23 4.08 -6.92 -4.50
N ARG A 24 4.93 -6.10 -3.87
CA ARG A 24 5.90 -6.58 -2.87
C ARG A 24 6.20 -5.53 -1.82
N VAL A 25 6.52 -5.97 -0.60
CA VAL A 25 7.07 -5.10 0.44
C VAL A 25 8.54 -4.82 0.12
N VAL A 26 8.91 -3.55 0.15
CA VAL A 26 10.27 -3.05 0.00
C VAL A 26 10.68 -2.39 1.30
N GLN A 27 11.87 -2.73 1.79
CA GLN A 27 12.53 -2.07 2.90
C GLN A 27 13.81 -1.40 2.40
N THR A 28 13.93 -0.10 2.61
CA THR A 28 15.15 0.64 2.27
C THR A 28 16.20 0.52 3.36
N GLN A 29 17.45 0.81 3.02
CA GLN A 29 18.55 0.88 4.00
C GLN A 29 18.28 1.90 5.11
N SER A 30 17.51 2.95 4.83
CA SER A 30 17.06 3.94 5.81
C SER A 30 15.94 3.45 6.73
N GLY A 31 15.51 2.19 6.61
CA GLY A 31 14.42 1.60 7.42
C GLY A 31 13.01 1.95 6.93
N ARG A 32 12.85 2.65 5.81
CA ARG A 32 11.52 2.96 5.26
C ARG A 32 10.94 1.72 4.62
N GLN A 33 9.72 1.36 5.03
CA GLN A 33 8.98 0.22 4.50
C GLN A 33 7.74 0.71 3.74
N PHE A 34 7.52 0.14 2.56
CA PHE A 34 6.39 0.42 1.68
C PHE A 34 6.10 -0.77 0.77
N VAL A 35 4.88 -0.88 0.25
CA VAL A 35 4.54 -1.79 -0.84
C VAL A 35 4.82 -1.08 -2.16
N ARG A 36 5.58 -1.73 -3.04
CA ARG A 36 5.67 -1.32 -4.45
C ARG A 36 4.73 -2.19 -5.27
N VAL A 37 3.91 -1.56 -6.10
CA VAL A 37 2.88 -2.20 -6.93
C VAL A 37 3.15 -1.87 -8.38
N ILE A 38 3.06 -2.87 -9.25
CA ILE A 38 3.22 -2.73 -10.70
C ILE A 38 2.00 -3.36 -11.36
N ASN A 39 1.42 -2.67 -12.33
CA ASN A 39 0.41 -3.24 -13.20
C ASN A 39 1.11 -4.01 -14.34
N PRO A 40 1.01 -5.35 -14.42
CA PRO A 40 1.68 -6.10 -15.48
C PRO A 40 1.14 -5.78 -16.88
N LYS A 41 -0.08 -5.21 -16.98
CA LYS A 41 -0.65 -4.76 -18.26
C LYS A 41 -0.13 -3.38 -18.69
N ALA A 42 0.47 -2.63 -17.77
CA ALA A 42 1.05 -1.31 -17.98
C ALA A 42 2.34 -1.19 -17.16
N THR A 43 3.37 -1.96 -17.55
CA THR A 43 4.59 -2.14 -16.74
C THR A 43 5.39 -0.86 -16.48
N SER A 44 5.13 0.20 -17.25
CA SER A 44 5.70 1.53 -17.03
C SER A 44 5.12 2.21 -15.78
N LEU A 45 3.99 1.74 -15.27
CA LEU A 45 3.30 2.30 -14.11
C LEU A 45 3.63 1.50 -12.85
N SER A 46 4.09 2.22 -11.84
CA SER A 46 4.27 1.67 -10.51
C SER A 46 3.89 2.67 -9.44
N GLU A 47 3.15 2.21 -8.44
CA GLU A 47 2.77 3.00 -7.28
C GLU A 47 3.48 2.47 -6.03
N ASN A 48 3.78 3.36 -5.08
CA ASN A 48 4.22 2.94 -3.75
C ASN A 48 3.21 3.33 -2.67
N VAL A 49 2.92 2.39 -1.77
CA VAL A 49 2.00 2.56 -0.65
C VAL A 49 2.76 2.38 0.65
N THR A 50 2.68 3.37 1.53
CA THR A 50 3.21 3.29 2.88
C THR A 50 2.11 2.96 3.88
N CYS A 51 2.50 2.55 5.09
CA CYS A 51 1.56 2.39 6.20
C CYS A 51 2.10 3.18 7.41
N ARG A 52 1.25 4.01 8.02
CA ARG A 52 1.59 4.81 9.20
C ARG A 52 0.46 4.75 10.23
N PRO A 53 0.77 4.79 11.53
CA PRO A 53 -0.25 4.96 12.55
C PRO A 53 -0.83 6.38 12.47
N ALA A 54 -2.13 6.53 12.69
CA ALA A 54 -2.76 7.82 12.94
C ALA A 54 -2.17 8.41 14.23
N ASN A 55 -1.71 9.65 14.13
CA ASN A 55 -1.14 10.38 15.25
C ASN A 55 -2.24 10.73 16.27
N ALA A 56 -1.99 10.37 17.54
CA ALA A 56 -2.69 10.81 18.76
C ALA A 56 -4.04 10.14 19.12
N SER A 57 -4.13 8.81 19.15
CA SER A 57 -5.17 8.14 19.94
C SER A 57 -4.70 6.82 20.55
N GLU A 58 -5.35 6.43 21.66
CA GLU A 58 -5.02 5.27 22.50
C GLU A 58 -5.18 3.93 21.77
N LEU A 59 -5.87 3.92 20.63
CA LEU A 59 -5.94 2.79 19.70
C LEU A 59 -5.16 3.13 18.42
N PRO A 60 -4.23 2.26 17.98
CA PRO A 60 -3.45 2.51 16.77
C PRO A 60 -4.32 2.30 15.53
N ASP A 61 -4.97 3.36 15.07
CA ASP A 61 -5.67 3.35 13.78
C ASP A 61 -4.61 3.47 12.68
N TRP A 62 -4.26 2.36 12.04
CA TRP A 62 -3.25 2.33 10.99
C TRP A 62 -3.86 2.74 9.65
N TRP A 63 -3.14 3.56 8.89
CA TRP A 63 -3.56 4.01 7.57
C TRP A 63 -2.54 3.65 6.51
N TYR A 64 -3.04 3.13 5.38
CA TYR A 64 -2.30 3.16 4.14
C TYR A 64 -2.26 4.58 3.59
N CYS A 65 -1.11 4.99 3.08
CA CYS A 65 -0.88 6.32 2.55
C CYS A 65 -0.15 6.24 1.22
N TRP A 66 -0.48 7.15 0.31
CA TRP A 66 0.16 7.28 -0.99
C TRP A 66 1.63 7.69 -0.87
N SER A 67 2.37 7.55 -1.97
CA SER A 67 3.78 7.95 -2.04
C SER A 67 4.01 9.43 -1.72
N TRP A 68 3.01 10.27 -2.03
CA TRP A 68 3.02 11.72 -1.79
C TRP A 68 2.44 12.13 -0.42
N GLY A 69 2.12 11.16 0.45
CA GLY A 69 1.81 11.41 1.86
C GLY A 69 0.32 11.56 2.20
N GLU A 70 -0.57 11.59 1.22
CA GLU A 70 -2.01 11.62 1.48
C GLU A 70 -2.53 10.28 2.06
N PRO A 71 -3.45 10.31 3.04
CA PRO A 71 -4.11 9.11 3.55
C PRO A 71 -4.98 8.49 2.45
N MET A 72 -4.79 7.17 2.23
CA MET A 72 -5.51 6.42 1.21
C MET A 72 -6.71 5.68 1.82
N HIS A 73 -6.46 4.83 2.82
CA HIS A 73 -7.49 4.00 3.46
C HIS A 73 -7.01 3.46 4.80
N THR A 74 -7.93 2.97 5.63
CA THR A 74 -7.61 2.26 6.87
C THR A 74 -6.89 0.94 6.55
N ALA A 75 -5.98 0.53 7.43
CA ALA A 75 -5.22 -0.70 7.31
C ALA A 75 -6.01 -1.95 7.75
N ASP A 76 -7.20 -1.75 8.31
CA ASP A 76 -8.18 -2.81 8.62
C ASP A 76 -8.91 -3.31 7.35
N ASP A 77 -9.02 -2.47 6.32
CA ASP A 77 -9.59 -2.82 5.01
C ASP A 77 -8.54 -2.80 3.88
N PRO A 78 -7.65 -3.81 3.82
CA PRO A 78 -6.65 -3.92 2.75
C PRO A 78 -7.30 -4.13 1.36
N ALA A 79 -8.51 -4.69 1.30
CA ALA A 79 -9.22 -4.92 0.05
C ALA A 79 -9.72 -3.61 -0.58
N GLY A 80 -10.30 -2.72 0.23
CA GLY A 80 -10.65 -1.37 -0.20
C GLY A 80 -9.42 -0.58 -0.64
N ALA A 81 -8.32 -0.68 0.12
CA ALA A 81 -7.04 -0.05 -0.23
C ALA A 81 -6.51 -0.54 -1.58
N ALA A 82 -6.47 -1.86 -1.81
CA ALA A 82 -6.03 -2.45 -3.07
C ALA A 82 -6.88 -2.01 -4.26
N THR A 83 -8.19 -1.83 -4.04
CA THR A 83 -9.11 -1.32 -5.07
C THR A 83 -8.77 0.11 -5.50
N LYS A 84 -8.40 0.98 -4.55
CA LYS A 84 -7.96 2.35 -4.85
C LYS A 84 -6.65 2.35 -5.65
N VAL A 85 -5.66 1.54 -5.24
CA VAL A 85 -4.39 1.40 -5.97
C VAL A 85 -4.60 0.91 -7.39
N ALA A 86 -5.45 -0.12 -7.58
CA ALA A 86 -5.75 -0.67 -8.90
C ALA A 86 -6.37 0.38 -9.83
N ARG A 87 -7.26 1.24 -9.31
CA ARG A 87 -7.86 2.34 -10.08
C ARG A 87 -6.82 3.37 -10.53
N VAL A 88 -5.92 3.79 -9.64
CA VAL A 88 -4.84 4.73 -9.99
C VAL A 88 -3.93 4.15 -11.08
N LEU A 89 -3.54 2.88 -10.93
CA LEU A 89 -2.71 2.18 -11.92
C LEU A 89 -3.43 1.87 -13.24
N ALA A 90 -4.76 1.96 -13.28
CA ALA A 90 -5.55 1.84 -14.51
C ALA A 90 -5.70 3.19 -15.22
N ALA A 91 -5.96 4.27 -14.46
CA ALA A 91 -6.24 5.60 -15.01
C ALA A 91 -5.01 6.29 -15.62
N VAL A 92 -3.78 5.94 -15.21
CA VAL A 92 -2.54 6.52 -15.78
C VAL A 92 -2.12 5.82 -17.09
N GLY A 93 -2.87 4.79 -17.52
CA GLY A 93 -2.59 4.03 -18.74
C GLY A 93 -3.47 4.35 -19.95
N GLU A 94 -4.34 5.36 -19.86
CA GLU A 94 -5.19 5.87 -20.97
C GLU A 94 -4.61 7.14 -21.60
#